data_AF-A0A3C0JAH0-F1
#
_entry.id   AF-A0A3C0JAH0-F1
#
_cell.length_a   1.000
_cell.length_b   1.000
_cell.length_c   1.000
_cell.angle_alpha   90.00
_cell.angle_beta   90.00
_cell.angle_gamma   90.00
#
_symmetry.space_group_name_H-M   'P 1'
#
loop_
_entity.id
_entity.type
_entity.pdbx_description
1 polymer ?
#
loop_
_entity_poly.entity_id
_entity_poly.type
_entity_poly.pdbx_seq_one_letter_code
_entity_poly.pdbx_strand_id
1 'polypeptide(L)'
;MRKTTANRLLKVITDNLVSVTSAVVNHDETGKEPISVEKFKEDLEFYTNSGVFADTIDFTYEKIAEDKLHIAIGKASCYCYDDIDMTLQLGDGVDMETVTKQLYEDFSERLSV
;
A
#
# COMPACT_ATOMS: atom_id res chain seq x y z
N MET A 1 -8.91 -0.81 8.90
CA MET A 1 -8.14 -0.36 7.72
C MET A 1 -9.08 0.26 6.67
N ARG A 2 -8.62 1.33 5.99
CA ARG A 2 -9.32 2.02 4.89
C ARG A 2 -8.78 1.52 3.55
N LYS A 3 -9.58 1.55 2.48
CA LYS A 3 -9.14 1.08 1.15
C LYS A 3 -8.32 2.13 0.41
N THR A 4 -7.36 1.66 -0.40
CA THR A 4 -6.56 2.43 -1.36
C THR A 4 -6.35 1.60 -2.63
N THR A 5 -5.52 2.06 -3.57
CA THR A 5 -5.11 1.33 -4.77
C THR A 5 -3.59 1.33 -4.92
N ALA A 6 -3.04 0.43 -5.73
CA ALA A 6 -1.60 0.41 -6.01
C ALA A 6 -1.13 1.74 -6.62
N ASN A 7 -1.93 2.33 -7.52
CA ASN A 7 -1.68 3.64 -8.12
C ASN A 7 -1.53 4.76 -7.07
N ARG A 8 -2.46 4.85 -6.13
CA ARG A 8 -2.41 5.88 -5.06
C ARG A 8 -1.22 5.67 -4.13
N LEU A 9 -0.94 4.41 -3.79
CA LEU A 9 0.23 4.07 -2.97
C LEU A 9 1.53 4.45 -3.68
N LEU A 10 1.69 4.06 -4.95
CA LEU A 10 2.87 4.40 -5.74
C LEU A 10 3.04 5.93 -5.81
N LYS A 11 1.96 6.66 -6.07
CA LYS A 11 1.98 8.11 -6.15
C LYS A 11 2.49 8.79 -4.88
N VAL A 12 1.98 8.42 -3.70
CA VAL A 12 2.44 9.06 -2.45
C VAL A 12 3.90 8.75 -2.12
N ILE A 13 4.42 7.60 -2.60
CA ILE A 13 5.84 7.23 -2.50
C ILE A 13 6.67 8.07 -3.48
N THR A 14 6.26 8.18 -4.75
CA THR A 14 7.01 8.92 -5.79
C THR A 14 6.98 10.43 -5.56
N ASP A 15 5.89 10.96 -4.99
CA ASP A 15 5.75 12.37 -4.61
C ASP A 15 6.55 12.70 -3.32
N ASN A 16 7.27 11.73 -2.75
CA ASN A 16 8.04 11.86 -1.50
C ASN A 16 7.20 12.31 -0.29
N LEU A 17 5.90 12.06 -0.30
CA LEU A 17 5.04 12.32 0.86
C LEU A 17 5.30 11.31 1.98
N VAL A 18 5.73 10.12 1.59
CA VAL A 18 6.11 9.04 2.48
C VAL A 18 7.34 8.30 1.95
N SER A 19 8.05 7.61 2.84
CA SER A 19 9.08 6.64 2.52
C SER A 19 8.69 5.26 3.04
N VAL A 20 9.00 4.22 2.27
CA VAL A 20 8.84 2.83 2.71
C VAL A 20 10.01 2.48 3.62
N THR A 21 9.73 2.05 4.85
CA THR A 21 10.77 1.70 5.83
C THR A 21 10.90 0.21 6.06
N SER A 22 9.85 -0.57 5.76
CA SER A 22 9.86 -2.02 5.83
C SER A 22 8.79 -2.60 4.92
N ALA A 23 9.07 -3.76 4.32
CA ALA A 23 8.08 -4.60 3.66
C ALA A 23 8.34 -6.07 4.01
N VAL A 24 7.28 -6.80 4.31
CA VAL A 24 7.32 -8.19 4.78
C VAL A 24 6.23 -8.97 4.06
N VAL A 25 6.60 -10.10 3.47
CA VAL A 25 5.65 -11.09 2.96
C VAL A 25 5.31 -12.05 4.10
N ASN A 26 4.02 -12.27 4.34
CA ASN A 26 3.53 -13.26 5.27
C ASN A 26 3.05 -14.46 4.46
N HIS A 27 3.74 -15.58 4.61
CA HIS A 27 3.38 -16.87 4.05
C HIS A 27 2.62 -17.70 5.09
N ASP A 28 1.47 -18.24 4.73
CA ASP A 28 0.65 -19.07 5.62
C ASP A 28 1.42 -20.27 6.21
N GLU A 29 2.30 -20.89 5.42
CA GLU A 29 3.01 -22.12 5.82
C GLU A 29 4.41 -21.87 6.41
N THR A 30 5.12 -20.87 5.90
CA THR A 30 6.56 -20.68 6.20
C THR A 30 6.84 -19.46 7.09
N GLY A 31 5.82 -18.65 7.40
CA GLY A 31 5.94 -17.51 8.28
C GLY A 31 6.32 -16.23 7.53
N LYS A 32 7.16 -15.39 8.13
CA LYS A 32 7.40 -14.03 7.65
C LYS A 32 8.75 -13.90 6.95
N GLU A 33 8.75 -13.36 5.74
CA GLU A 33 9.95 -13.08 4.96
C GLU A 33 10.09 -11.56 4.71
N PRO A 34 11.15 -10.90 5.21
CA PRO A 34 11.42 -9.51 4.88
C PRO A 34 11.91 -9.40 3.43
N ILE A 35 11.38 -8.41 2.70
CA ILE A 35 11.85 -8.06 1.35
C ILE A 35 12.55 -6.70 1.39
N SER A 36 13.52 -6.49 0.51
CA SER A 36 14.18 -5.18 0.43
C SER A 36 13.20 -4.12 -0.05
N VAL A 37 13.37 -2.90 0.46
CA VAL A 37 12.51 -1.75 0.12
C VAL A 37 12.62 -1.43 -1.37
N GLU A 38 13.82 -1.55 -1.93
CA GLU A 38 14.10 -1.32 -3.35
C GLU A 38 13.34 -2.32 -4.22
N LYS A 39 13.42 -3.62 -3.88
CA LYS A 39 12.73 -4.67 -4.62
C LYS A 39 11.21 -4.49 -4.56
N PHE A 40 10.68 -4.17 -3.38
CA PHE A 40 9.26 -3.87 -3.23
C PHE A 40 8.81 -2.71 -4.12
N LYS A 41 9.58 -1.62 -4.18
CA LYS A 41 9.25 -0.46 -5.03
C LYS A 41 9.27 -0.81 -6.51
N GLU A 42 10.27 -1.56 -6.98
CA GLU A 42 10.35 -2.03 -8.36
C GLU A 42 9.13 -2.88 -8.74
N ASP A 43 8.75 -3.82 -7.86
CA ASP A 43 7.61 -4.71 -8.11
C ASP A 43 6.27 -3.95 -8.06
N LEU A 44 6.12 -2.99 -7.14
CA LEU A 44 4.94 -2.12 -7.08
C LEU A 44 4.81 -1.27 -8.34
N GLU A 45 5.91 -0.69 -8.83
CA GLU A 45 5.92 0.11 -10.06
C GLU A 45 5.57 -0.74 -11.27
N PHE A 46 6.18 -1.93 -11.41
CA PHE A 46 5.85 -2.88 -12.47
C PHE A 46 4.37 -3.28 -12.43
N TYR A 47 3.86 -3.62 -11.25
CA TYR A 47 2.47 -4.01 -11.05
C TYR A 47 1.50 -2.88 -11.41
N THR A 48 1.79 -1.66 -10.96
CA THR A 48 0.98 -0.48 -11.23
C THR A 48 0.96 -0.14 -12.73
N ASN A 49 2.10 -0.28 -13.40
CA ASN A 49 2.23 -0.05 -14.84
C ASN A 49 1.61 -1.16 -15.71
N SER A 50 1.25 -2.31 -15.14
CA SER A 50 0.61 -3.41 -15.87
C SER A 50 -0.83 -3.10 -16.32
N GLY A 51 -1.43 -2.01 -15.82
CA GLY A 51 -2.75 -1.53 -16.20
C GLY A 51 -3.88 -2.36 -15.57
N VAL A 52 -4.14 -3.54 -16.12
CA VAL A 52 -5.30 -4.37 -15.74
C VAL A 52 -5.24 -4.78 -14.27
N PHE A 53 -4.05 -5.06 -13.73
CA PHE A 53 -3.91 -5.55 -12.36
C PHE A 53 -3.80 -4.42 -11.33
N ALA A 54 -3.46 -3.19 -11.72
CA ALA A 54 -3.17 -2.09 -10.78
C ALA A 54 -4.29 -1.83 -9.76
N ASP A 55 -5.54 -2.11 -10.13
CA ASP A 55 -6.74 -1.90 -9.31
C ASP A 55 -7.38 -3.22 -8.78
N THR A 56 -6.81 -4.39 -9.05
CA THR A 56 -7.48 -5.69 -8.79
C THR A 56 -7.14 -6.32 -7.44
N ILE A 57 -5.99 -5.98 -6.85
CA ILE A 57 -5.61 -6.49 -5.53
C ILE A 57 -6.15 -5.55 -4.45
N ASP A 58 -6.54 -6.14 -3.32
CA ASP A 58 -6.95 -5.39 -2.14
C ASP A 58 -5.75 -4.70 -1.49
N PHE A 59 -5.75 -3.37 -1.48
CA PHE A 59 -4.82 -2.56 -0.71
C PHE A 59 -5.59 -1.82 0.38
N THR A 60 -5.15 -1.94 1.62
CA THR A 60 -5.73 -1.21 2.74
C THR A 60 -4.66 -0.56 3.59
N TYR A 61 -5.02 0.52 4.28
CA TYR A 61 -4.11 1.28 5.11
C TYR A 61 -4.71 1.69 6.45
N GLU A 62 -3.87 1.92 7.43
CA GLU A 62 -4.24 2.52 8.71
C GLU A 62 -3.09 3.29 9.36
N LYS A 63 -3.44 4.26 10.20
CA LYS A 63 -2.48 5.01 11.02
C LYS A 63 -2.05 4.16 12.21
N ILE A 64 -0.74 3.97 12.35
CA ILE A 64 -0.14 3.20 13.46
C ILE A 64 0.70 4.06 14.42
N ALA A 65 1.13 5.25 13.98
CA ALA A 65 1.76 6.27 14.81
C ALA A 65 1.43 7.67 14.27
N GLU A 66 1.90 8.73 14.93
CA GLU A 66 1.69 10.11 14.48
C GLU A 66 2.18 10.34 13.04
N ASP A 67 3.31 9.73 12.72
CA ASP A 67 4.10 9.89 11.49
C ASP A 67 4.24 8.58 10.70
N LYS A 68 3.46 7.53 11.04
CA LYS A 68 3.56 6.22 10.38
C LYS A 68 2.21 5.65 9.97
N LEU A 69 2.22 5.01 8.81
CA LEU A 69 1.11 4.23 8.28
C LEU A 69 1.52 2.78 8.10
N HIS A 70 0.57 1.89 8.34
CA HIS A 70 0.65 0.50 7.93
C HIS A 70 -0.17 0.32 6.65
N ILE A 71 0.37 -0.39 5.67
CA ILE A 71 -0.38 -0.86 4.51
C ILE A 71 -0.40 -2.39 4.55
N ALA A 72 -1.59 -2.96 4.35
CA ALA A 72 -1.82 -4.38 4.17
C ALA A 72 -2.30 -4.64 2.74
N ILE A 73 -1.70 -5.62 2.07
CA ILE A 73 -1.95 -5.96 0.68
C ILE A 73 -2.37 -7.42 0.59
N GLY A 74 -3.50 -7.70 -0.05
CA GLY A 74 -4.02 -9.06 -0.26
C GLY A 74 -4.83 -9.63 0.91
N LYS A 75 -4.81 -9.02 2.10
CA LYS A 75 -5.45 -9.57 3.31
C LYS A 75 -6.96 -9.76 3.23
N ALA A 76 -7.69 -8.96 2.43
CA ALA A 76 -9.13 -9.16 2.27
C ALA A 76 -9.49 -10.18 1.16
N SER A 77 -8.52 -10.67 0.40
CA SER A 77 -8.75 -11.62 -0.69
C SER A 77 -8.63 -13.06 -0.19
N CYS A 78 -9.71 -13.84 -0.29
CA CYS A 78 -9.67 -15.27 0.01
C CYS A 78 -8.86 -16.11 -1.00
N TYR A 79 -8.34 -15.47 -2.05
CA TYR A 79 -7.47 -16.09 -3.06
C TYR A 79 -5.99 -15.76 -2.85
N CYS A 80 -5.65 -14.91 -1.88
CA CYS A 80 -4.28 -14.60 -1.50
C CYS A 80 -3.87 -15.51 -0.33
N TYR A 81 -3.02 -16.51 -0.61
CA TYR A 81 -2.39 -17.36 0.40
C TYR A 81 -1.16 -16.70 1.05
N ASP A 82 -0.57 -15.76 0.32
CA ASP A 82 0.49 -14.88 0.81
C ASP A 82 -0.06 -13.46 0.84
N ASP A 83 0.24 -12.73 1.90
CA ASP A 83 -0.10 -11.31 2.05
C ASP A 83 1.14 -10.47 2.35
N ILE A 84 1.03 -9.15 2.19
CA ILE A 84 2.16 -8.25 2.40
C ILE A 84 1.78 -7.19 3.42
N ASP A 85 2.67 -7.00 4.39
CA ASP A 85 2.64 -5.92 5.36
C ASP A 85 3.80 -4.94 5.08
N MET A 86 3.49 -3.65 5.00
CA MET A 86 4.50 -2.61 4.87
C MET A 86 4.27 -1.46 5.86
N THR A 87 5.37 -0.78 6.18
CA THR A 87 5.38 0.43 7.00
C THR A 87 5.83 1.60 6.15
N LEU A 88 5.05 2.67 6.22
CA LEU A 88 5.38 3.97 5.64
C LEU A 88 5.69 4.97 6.74
N GLN A 89 6.69 5.80 6.49
CA GLN A 89 7.07 6.94 7.30
C GLN A 89 6.73 8.22 6.54
N LEU A 90 6.06 9.17 7.18
CA LEU A 90 5.79 10.49 6.60
C LEU A 90 7.10 11.22 6.29
N GLY A 91 7.12 11.95 5.18
CA GLY A 91 8.21 12.85 4.83
C GLY A 91 8.28 14.07 5.75
N ASP A 92 9.43 14.75 5.76
CA ASP A 92 9.65 15.92 6.60
C ASP A 92 8.66 17.05 6.28
N GLY A 93 7.95 17.53 7.30
CA GLY A 93 6.96 18.60 7.17
C GLY A 93 5.64 18.18 6.50
N VAL A 94 5.47 16.90 6.16
CA VAL A 94 4.22 16.35 5.63
C VAL A 94 3.29 16.00 6.79
N ASP A 95 2.03 16.41 6.70
CA ASP A 95 1.01 16.03 7.67
C ASP A 95 0.22 14.77 7.25
N MET A 96 -0.33 14.08 8.24
CA MET A 96 -1.09 12.82 8.04
C MET A 96 -2.39 13.02 7.24
N GLU A 97 -3.03 14.18 7.32
CA GLU A 97 -4.26 14.46 6.59
C GLU A 97 -3.99 14.52 5.08
N THR A 98 -2.92 15.21 4.68
CA THR A 98 -2.43 15.31 3.31
C THR A 98 -2.18 13.92 2.71
N VAL A 99 -1.47 13.04 3.43
CA VAL A 99 -1.19 11.67 2.94
C VAL A 99 -2.47 10.84 2.85
N THR A 100 -3.27 10.82 3.91
CA THR A 100 -4.47 9.96 3.97
C THR A 100 -5.55 10.38 2.97
N LYS A 101 -5.62 11.66 2.60
CA LYS A 101 -6.49 12.16 1.52
C LYS A 101 -6.05 11.67 0.14
N GLN A 102 -4.75 11.53 -0.11
CA GLN A 102 -4.25 10.98 -1.37
C GLN A 102 -4.41 9.46 -1.45
N LEU A 103 -4.23 8.76 -0.32
CA LEU A 103 -4.43 7.32 -0.22
C LEU A 103 -5.91 6.90 -0.26
N TYR A 104 -6.83 7.75 0.18
CA TYR A 104 -8.23 7.36 0.27
C TYR A 104 -8.83 7.09 -1.11
N GLU A 105 -9.44 5.92 -1.27
CA GLU A 105 -10.27 5.55 -2.41
C GLU A 105 -11.72 5.33 -1.96
N ASP A 106 -12.66 6.03 -2.61
CA ASP A 106 -14.10 5.79 -2.46
C ASP A 106 -14.65 5.05 -3.68
N PHE A 107 -14.86 3.75 -3.53
CA PHE A 107 -15.40 2.92 -4.61
C PHE A 107 -16.88 3.19 -4.91
N SER A 108 -17.61 3.93 -4.06
CA SER A 108 -19.00 4.31 -4.36
C SER A 108 -19.08 5.26 -5.57
N GLU A 109 -18.04 6.08 -5.79
CA GLU A 109 -17.94 6.97 -6.95
C GLU A 109 -17.79 6.18 -8.27
N ARG A 110 -17.14 5.01 -8.26
CA ARG A 110 -16.94 4.16 -9.46
C ARG A 110 -18.19 3.39 -9.89
N LEU A 111 -19.12 3.14 -8.98
CA LEU A 111 -20.37 2.40 -9.22
C LEU A 111 -21.54 3.31 -9.62
N SER A 112 -21.31 4.62 -9.69
CA SER A 112 -22.33 5.63 -10.02
C SER A 112 -22.48 5.86 -11.53
N VAL A 113 -21.94 4.97 -12.37
CA VAL A 113 -21.91 5.05 -13.84
C VAL A 113 -22.87 4.04 -14.47
#